data_AF-A0A523WAU9-F1
#
_entry.id   AF-A0A523WAU9-F1
#
_cell.length_a   1.000
_cell.length_b   1.000
_cell.length_c   1.000
_cell.angle_alpha   90.00
_cell.angle_beta   90.00
_cell.angle_gamma   90.00
#
_symmetry.space_group_name_H-M   'P 1'
#
loop_
_entity.id
_entity.type
_entity.pdbx_description
1 polymer ?
#
loop_
_entity_poly.entity_id
_entity_poly.type
_entity_poly.pdbx_seq_one_letter_code
_entity_poly.pdbx_strand_id
1 'polypeptide(L)'
;MRSRVLRPLAREKAFYFFTSIGNYTGESAASLKEFMDKVGEVNVKSLEFHFYRGDFEKWVAEVLEDKDLAEHIRTFRDLSPVGEKLKNGLYRILIRRYSRLKSMPQF
;
A
#
# COMPACT_ATOMS: atom_id res chain seq x y z
N MET A 1 -2.42 11.66 -15.07
CA MET A 1 -2.92 10.94 -13.88
C MET A 1 -1.98 9.82 -13.43
N ARG A 2 -1.59 8.88 -14.33
CA ARG A 2 -0.59 7.82 -14.05
C ARG A 2 0.74 8.33 -13.47
N SER A 3 1.37 9.32 -14.13
CA SER A 3 2.68 9.85 -13.73
C SER A 3 2.68 10.35 -12.28
N ARG A 4 1.56 10.91 -11.83
CA ARG A 4 1.34 11.33 -10.46
C ARG A 4 1.39 10.12 -9.53
N VAL A 5 0.59 9.08 -9.76
CA VAL A 5 0.54 7.91 -8.84
C VAL A 5 1.87 7.15 -8.78
N LEU A 6 2.59 7.03 -9.90
CA LEU A 6 3.85 6.27 -9.97
C LEU A 6 5.10 7.08 -9.56
N ARG A 7 4.93 8.33 -9.14
CA ARG A 7 6.06 9.19 -8.74
C ARG A 7 6.75 8.66 -7.47
N PRO A 8 8.06 8.85 -7.33
CA PRO A 8 8.69 8.80 -6.01
C PRO A 8 8.17 9.95 -5.14
N LEU A 9 8.06 9.70 -3.85
CA LEU A 9 7.66 10.66 -2.83
C LEU A 9 8.89 11.11 -2.04
N ALA A 10 8.81 12.30 -1.47
CA ALA A 10 9.76 12.75 -0.46
C ALA A 10 9.58 11.94 0.85
N ARG A 11 10.64 11.87 1.66
CA ARG A 11 10.71 10.98 2.83
C ARG A 11 9.58 11.26 3.83
N GLU A 12 9.25 12.52 4.06
CA GLU A 12 8.17 12.97 4.93
C GLU A 12 6.77 12.52 4.49
N LYS A 13 6.63 12.07 3.24
CA LYS A 13 5.40 11.50 2.67
C LYS A 13 5.44 9.98 2.55
N ALA A 14 6.54 9.33 2.90
CA ALA A 14 6.65 7.88 2.82
C ALA A 14 5.66 7.21 3.78
N PHE A 15 5.26 5.98 3.43
CA PHE A 15 4.59 5.11 4.38
C PHE A 15 5.65 4.47 5.29
N TYR A 16 5.43 4.50 6.59
CA TYR A 16 6.32 3.91 7.59
C TYR A 16 5.64 2.73 8.25
N PHE A 17 6.32 1.58 8.26
CA PHE A 17 5.77 0.33 8.77
C PHE A 17 6.05 0.19 10.28
N PHE A 18 5.01 -0.15 11.03
CA PHE A 18 5.02 -0.37 12.47
C PHE A 18 4.29 -1.68 12.77
N THR A 19 4.65 -2.34 13.86
CA THR A 19 3.89 -3.50 14.37
C THR A 19 2.92 -3.13 15.51
N SER A 20 3.12 -1.95 16.09
CA SER A 20 2.26 -1.35 17.11
C SER A 20 2.59 0.14 17.24
N ILE A 21 1.83 0.87 18.07
CA ILE A 21 2.12 2.28 18.36
C ILE A 21 3.55 2.41 18.91
N GLY A 22 4.36 3.23 18.25
CA GLY A 22 5.76 3.49 18.62
C GLY A 22 6.76 2.40 18.22
N ASN A 23 6.32 1.26 17.66
CA ASN A 23 7.20 0.15 17.30
C ASN A 23 7.50 0.10 15.80
N TYR A 24 8.35 1.03 15.34
CA TYR A 24 8.80 1.15 13.95
C TYR A 24 9.62 -0.07 13.54
N THR A 25 9.37 -0.64 12.36
CA THR A 25 10.07 -1.84 11.90
C THR A 25 11.40 -1.56 11.22
N GLY A 26 11.76 -0.29 11.00
CA GLY A 26 12.90 0.08 10.15
C GLY A 26 12.53 0.25 8.68
N GLU A 27 11.34 -0.19 8.28
CA GLU A 27 10.93 -0.26 6.87
C GLU A 27 10.01 0.90 6.48
N SER A 28 10.21 1.43 5.27
CA SER A 28 9.37 2.48 4.71
C SER A 28 9.21 2.31 3.19
N ALA A 29 8.19 2.96 2.63
CA ALA A 29 7.93 2.99 1.20
C ALA A 29 7.60 4.41 0.73
N ALA A 30 8.41 4.95 -0.17
CA ALA A 30 8.26 6.26 -0.76
C ALA A 30 7.68 6.20 -2.18
N SER A 31 7.10 5.08 -2.60
CA SER A 31 6.37 4.97 -3.88
C SER A 31 5.39 3.80 -3.87
N LEU A 32 4.49 3.74 -4.85
CA LEU A 32 3.61 2.56 -5.02
C LEU A 32 4.42 1.28 -5.28
N LYS A 33 5.53 1.38 -6.01
CA LYS A 33 6.41 0.24 -6.29
C LYS A 33 7.05 -0.27 -4.99
N GLU A 34 7.66 0.61 -4.22
CA GLU A 34 8.28 0.24 -2.94
C GLU A 34 7.26 -0.30 -1.96
N PHE A 35 6.05 0.28 -1.92
CA PHE A 35 4.99 -0.22 -1.05
C PHE A 35 4.58 -1.64 -1.43
N MET A 36 4.42 -1.92 -2.73
CA MET A 36 4.15 -3.27 -3.24
C MET A 36 5.28 -4.25 -2.90
N ASP A 37 6.54 -3.85 -3.10
CA ASP A 37 7.70 -4.70 -2.78
C ASP A 37 7.75 -5.00 -1.26
N LYS A 38 7.57 -3.97 -0.42
CA LYS A 38 7.58 -4.10 1.04
C LYS A 38 6.46 -4.96 1.58
N VAL A 39 5.26 -4.95 1.00
CA VAL A 39 4.17 -5.83 1.41
C VAL A 39 4.56 -7.32 1.34
N GLY A 40 5.42 -7.71 0.39
CA GLY A 40 5.96 -9.07 0.33
C GLY A 40 6.93 -9.39 1.47
N GLU A 41 7.75 -8.40 1.85
CA GLU A 41 8.90 -8.56 2.76
C GLU A 41 8.53 -8.41 4.25
N VAL A 42 7.69 -7.43 4.59
CA VAL A 42 7.48 -7.06 6.00
C VAL A 42 6.75 -8.16 6.79
N ASN A 43 6.93 -8.09 8.11
CA ASN A 43 6.22 -8.95 9.04
C ASN A 43 4.70 -8.76 8.90
N VAL A 44 3.96 -9.86 8.82
CA VAL A 44 2.50 -9.82 8.66
C VAL A 44 1.79 -9.09 9.80
N LYS A 45 2.35 -9.08 11.01
CA LYS A 45 1.83 -8.28 12.13
C LYS A 45 1.81 -6.78 11.81
N SER A 46 2.80 -6.29 11.06
CA SER A 46 2.81 -4.89 10.63
C SER A 46 1.72 -4.61 9.59
N LEU A 47 1.51 -5.55 8.67
CA LEU A 47 0.43 -5.44 7.70
C LEU A 47 -0.93 -5.40 8.39
N GLU A 48 -1.19 -6.32 9.32
CA GLU A 48 -2.45 -6.37 10.06
C GLU A 48 -2.67 -5.09 10.87
N PHE A 49 -1.63 -4.63 11.59
CA PHE A 49 -1.69 -3.41 12.38
C PHE A 49 -2.19 -2.23 11.55
N HIS A 50 -1.56 -1.95 10.41
CA HIS A 50 -1.92 -0.81 9.57
C HIS A 50 -3.21 -1.02 8.78
N PHE A 51 -3.43 -2.23 8.26
CA PHE A 51 -4.57 -2.53 7.40
C PHE A 51 -5.89 -2.34 8.14
N TYR A 52 -6.02 -2.87 9.37
CA TYR A 52 -7.25 -2.76 10.14
C TYR A 52 -7.49 -1.35 10.71
N ARG A 53 -6.44 -0.53 10.83
CA ARG A 53 -6.56 0.90 11.19
C ARG A 53 -6.96 1.79 10.00
N GLY A 54 -6.86 1.26 8.79
CA GLY A 54 -7.13 2.01 7.57
C GLY A 54 -6.00 2.91 7.09
N ASP A 55 -4.79 2.69 7.62
CA ASP A 55 -3.64 3.53 7.32
C ASP A 55 -3.25 3.42 5.83
N PHE A 56 -3.41 2.23 5.24
CA PHE A 56 -3.06 1.99 3.84
C PHE A 56 -3.96 2.72 2.86
N GLU A 57 -5.29 2.57 2.94
CA GLU A 57 -6.18 3.26 2.01
C GLU A 57 -6.13 4.77 2.19
N LYS A 58 -5.92 5.27 3.42
CA LYS A 58 -5.75 6.70 3.67
C LYS A 58 -4.50 7.24 2.97
N TRP A 59 -3.34 6.60 3.18
CA TRP A 59 -2.10 7.01 2.53
C TRP A 59 -2.18 6.92 1.01
N VAL A 60 -2.77 5.85 0.48
CA VAL A 60 -2.98 5.69 -0.96
C VAL A 60 -3.89 6.77 -1.54
N ALA A 61 -4.99 7.11 -0.87
CA ALA A 61 -5.95 8.11 -1.34
C ALA A 61 -5.40 9.55 -1.25
N GLU A 62 -4.71 9.88 -0.16
CA GLU A 62 -4.32 11.25 0.15
C GLU A 62 -2.90 11.60 -0.33
N VAL A 63 -1.97 10.63 -0.33
CA VAL A 63 -0.56 10.87 -0.65
C VAL A 63 -0.21 10.41 -2.06
N LEU A 64 -0.54 9.16 -2.40
CA LEU A 64 -0.36 8.66 -3.77
C LEU A 64 -1.41 9.24 -4.73
N GLU A 65 -2.56 9.64 -4.19
CA GLU A 65 -3.69 10.23 -4.91
C GLU A 65 -4.37 9.24 -5.85
N ASP A 66 -4.48 7.99 -5.41
CA ASP A 66 -5.10 6.89 -6.13
C ASP A 66 -6.36 6.39 -5.41
N LYS A 67 -7.46 7.13 -5.58
CA LYS A 67 -8.75 6.80 -4.95
C LYS A 67 -9.28 5.42 -5.35
N ASP A 68 -9.04 4.99 -6.59
CA ASP A 68 -9.46 3.64 -7.03
C ASP A 68 -8.75 2.56 -6.23
N LEU A 69 -7.43 2.69 -6.02
CA LEU A 69 -6.67 1.70 -5.26
C LEU A 69 -7.08 1.70 -3.79
N ALA A 70 -7.29 2.88 -3.21
CA ALA A 70 -7.79 3.02 -1.84
C ALA A 70 -9.14 2.30 -1.65
N GLU A 71 -10.05 2.43 -2.62
CA GLU A 71 -11.33 1.71 -2.62
C GLU A 71 -11.15 0.19 -2.59
N HIS A 72 -10.31 -0.35 -3.49
CA HIS A 72 -10.06 -1.79 -3.53
C HIS A 72 -9.45 -2.33 -2.24
N ILE A 73 -8.54 -1.56 -1.60
CA ILE A 73 -7.96 -1.92 -0.31
C ILE A 73 -9.05 -1.93 0.77
N ARG A 74 -9.93 -0.92 0.79
CA ARG A 74 -11.05 -0.85 1.73
C ARG A 74 -12.00 -2.04 1.57
N THR A 75 -12.46 -2.33 0.35
CA THR A 75 -13.32 -3.48 0.09
C THR A 75 -12.66 -4.80 0.50
N PHE A 76 -11.34 -4.93 0.29
CA PHE A 76 -10.60 -6.12 0.73
C PHE A 76 -10.54 -6.22 2.26
N ARG A 77 -10.46 -5.08 2.96
CA ARG A 77 -10.51 -5.05 4.43
C ARG A 77 -11.85 -5.52 4.97
N ASP A 78 -12.94 -5.19 4.30
CA ASP A 78 -14.29 -5.61 4.71
C ASP A 78 -14.43 -7.15 4.71
N LEU A 79 -13.56 -7.87 3.96
CA LEU A 79 -13.47 -9.34 4.00
C LEU A 79 -12.70 -9.90 5.21
N SER A 80 -12.15 -9.04 6.06
CA SER A 80 -11.37 -9.38 7.26
C SER A 80 -10.26 -10.44 7.06
N PRO A 81 -9.40 -10.31 6.04
CA PRO A 81 -8.29 -11.23 5.81
C PRO A 81 -7.19 -11.06 6.87
N VAL A 82 -6.56 -12.16 7.26
CA VAL A 82 -5.45 -12.19 8.24
C VAL A 82 -4.30 -13.03 7.73
N GLY A 83 -3.12 -12.87 8.34
CA GLY A 83 -1.94 -13.66 8.05
C GLY A 83 -1.56 -13.64 6.57
N GLU A 84 -1.22 -14.81 6.04
CA GLU A 84 -0.86 -14.97 4.63
C GLU A 84 -1.99 -14.60 3.65
N LYS A 85 -3.27 -14.72 4.06
CA LYS A 85 -4.38 -14.29 3.19
C LYS A 85 -4.37 -12.77 2.99
N LEU A 86 -4.10 -12.02 4.06
CA LEU A 86 -3.93 -10.57 3.99
C LEU A 86 -2.75 -10.21 3.09
N LYS A 87 -1.55 -10.76 3.39
CA LYS A 87 -0.33 -10.47 2.63
C LYS A 87 -0.52 -10.71 1.13
N ASN A 88 -0.96 -11.92 0.77
CA ASN A 88 -1.11 -12.31 -0.64
C ASN A 88 -2.23 -11.55 -1.36
N GLY A 89 -3.35 -11.28 -0.68
CA GLY A 89 -4.45 -10.52 -1.26
C GLY A 89 -4.09 -9.05 -1.49
N LEU A 90 -3.44 -8.42 -0.51
CA LEU A 90 -2.97 -7.04 -0.62
C LEU A 90 -1.93 -6.90 -1.74
N TYR A 91 -0.94 -7.80 -1.80
CA TYR A 91 0.03 -7.83 -2.89
C TYR A 91 -0.64 -7.96 -4.27
N ARG A 92 -1.64 -8.84 -4.40
CA ARG A 92 -2.41 -9.01 -5.65
C ARG A 92 -3.16 -7.75 -6.08
N ILE A 93 -3.73 -7.01 -5.14
CA ILE A 93 -4.41 -5.73 -5.42
C ILE A 93 -3.38 -4.70 -5.94
N LEU A 94 -2.24 -4.61 -5.25
CA LEU A 94 -1.17 -3.67 -5.58
C LEU A 94 -0.54 -3.96 -6.95
N ILE A 95 -0.15 -5.21 -7.22
CA ILE A 95 0.47 -5.58 -8.51
C ILE A 95 -0.50 -5.37 -9.68
N ARG A 96 -1.80 -5.65 -9.52
CA ARG A 96 -2.81 -5.38 -10.55
C ARG A 96 -2.91 -3.90 -10.88
N ARG A 97 -2.95 -3.03 -9.86
CA ARG A 97 -2.98 -1.57 -10.08
C ARG A 97 -1.67 -1.08 -10.69
N TYR A 98 -0.54 -1.51 -10.16
CA TYR A 98 0.78 -1.10 -10.64
C TYR A 98 0.98 -1.49 -12.11
N SER A 99 0.68 -2.73 -12.49
CA SER A 99 0.76 -3.21 -13.88
C SER A 99 -0.17 -2.44 -14.82
N ARG A 100 -1.42 -2.18 -14.41
CA ARG A 100 -2.37 -1.36 -15.19
C ARG A 100 -1.84 0.06 -15.39
N LEU A 101 -1.34 0.68 -14.33
CA LEU A 101 -0.73 2.00 -14.44
C LEU A 101 0.48 1.95 -15.36
N LYS A 102 1.30 0.89 -15.34
CA LYS A 102 2.50 0.74 -16.20
C LYS A 102 2.20 0.47 -17.68
N SER A 103 1.03 -0.09 -18.01
CA SER A 103 0.63 -0.36 -19.40
C SER A 103 -0.17 0.77 -20.06
N MET A 104 -0.65 1.76 -19.31
CA MET A 104 -1.38 2.90 -19.88
C MET A 104 -0.50 3.75 -20.82
N PRO A 105 -0.97 4.10 -22.04
CA PRO A 105 -0.26 4.98 -22.94
C PRO A 105 -0.04 6.37 -22.32
N GLN A 106 1.07 7.00 -22.70
CA GLN A 106 1.40 8.36 -22.29
C GLN A 106 0.77 9.30 -23.33
N PHE A 107 -0.42 9.84 -23.00
CA PHE A 107 -1.03 10.94 -23.75
C PHE A 107 -0.75 12.25 -23.00
#